data_AF-A0A8T4UL15-F1
#
_entry.id   AF-A0A8T4UL15-F1
#
_cell.length_a   1.000
_cell.length_b   1.000
_cell.length_c   1.000
_cell.angle_alpha   90.00
_cell.angle_beta   90.00
_cell.angle_gamma   90.00
#
_symmetry.space_group_name_H-M   'P 1'
#
loop_
_entity.id
_entity.type
_entity.pdbx_description
1 polymer ?
#
loop_
_entity_poly.entity_id
_entity_poly.type
_entity_poly.pdbx_seq_one_letter_code
_entity_poly.pdbx_strand_id
1 'polypeptide(L)'
;MDVERVQKINSLALDLMRQGLANDREDAVTQAEQIYRSRDNSEGYPTVKESARFDGSQQHNSTESAMPTQKIQEILEQNTKFMVAKIKEFQEKIAFLENEINTMKTKQQVAAVRQQVAQESSAPSQQQERPREQQFASAKETASNMHPRSGNYTDQDVSIEKFFYMGHK
;
A
#
# COMPACT_ATOMS: atom_id res chain seq x y z
N MET A 1 -26.76 -2.69 20.84
CA MET A 1 -25.36 -3.13 20.69
C MET A 1 -24.70 -2.91 22.03
N ASP A 2 -24.22 -3.96 22.67
CA ASP A 2 -23.57 -3.85 23.97
C ASP A 2 -22.26 -3.06 23.84
N VAL A 3 -21.97 -2.23 24.84
CA VAL A 3 -20.80 -1.34 24.85
C VAL A 3 -19.51 -2.15 24.70
N GLU A 4 -19.45 -3.33 25.32
CA GLU A 4 -18.32 -4.25 25.20
C GLU A 4 -18.13 -4.80 23.78
N ARG A 5 -19.23 -5.11 23.07
CA ARG A 5 -19.16 -5.58 21.69
C ARG A 5 -18.61 -4.48 20.79
N VAL A 6 -19.07 -3.23 20.96
CA VAL A 6 -18.56 -2.09 20.20
C VAL A 6 -17.08 -1.83 20.47
N GLN A 7 -16.62 -1.94 21.72
CA GLN A 7 -15.20 -1.79 22.06
C GLN A 7 -14.35 -2.88 21.38
N LYS A 8 -14.83 -4.13 21.38
CA LYS A 8 -14.15 -5.26 20.72
C LYS A 8 -14.10 -5.14 19.20
N ILE A 9 -15.18 -4.64 18.58
CA ILE A 9 -15.21 -4.34 17.15
C ILE A 9 -14.19 -3.24 16.83
N ASN A 10 -14.15 -2.18 17.64
CA ASN A 10 -13.20 -1.08 17.43
C ASN A 10 -11.74 -1.52 17.60
N SER A 11 -11.42 -2.35 18.59
CA SER A 11 -10.07 -2.89 18.74
C SER A 11 -9.68 -3.79 17.55
N LEU A 12 -10.60 -4.65 17.11
CA LEU A 12 -10.36 -5.55 15.98
C LEU A 12 -10.20 -4.77 14.68
N ALA A 13 -11.00 -3.73 14.45
CA ALA A 13 -10.88 -2.86 13.29
C ALA A 13 -9.50 -2.16 13.24
N LEU A 14 -8.98 -1.68 14.38
CA LEU A 14 -7.63 -1.11 14.44
C LEU A 14 -6.55 -2.14 14.10
N ASP A 15 -6.69 -3.37 14.56
CA ASP A 15 -5.76 -4.45 14.23
C ASP A 15 -5.82 -4.83 12.74
N LEU A 16 -7.02 -4.86 12.14
CA LEU A 16 -7.20 -5.10 10.69
C LEU A 16 -6.54 -4.01 9.84
N MET A 17 -6.66 -2.74 10.24
CA MET A 17 -5.97 -1.63 9.58
C MET A 17 -4.45 -1.74 9.75
N ARG A 18 -3.97 -2.08 10.95
CA ARG A 18 -2.54 -2.22 11.23
C ARG A 18 -1.89 -3.34 10.42
N GLN A 19 -2.63 -4.40 10.14
CA GLN A 19 -2.19 -5.53 9.33
C GLN A 19 -2.34 -5.30 7.82
N GLY A 20 -2.99 -4.19 7.40
CA GLY A 20 -3.25 -3.89 6.00
C GLY A 20 -4.31 -4.81 5.37
N LEU A 21 -5.16 -5.44 6.18
CA LEU A 21 -6.30 -6.26 5.72
C LEU A 21 -7.49 -5.40 5.29
N ALA A 22 -7.58 -4.19 5.81
CA ALA A 22 -8.57 -3.20 5.46
C ALA A 22 -7.90 -1.90 5.00
N ASN A 23 -8.44 -1.29 3.94
CA ASN A 23 -7.88 -0.08 3.36
C ASN A 23 -8.31 1.18 4.12
N ASP A 24 -9.53 1.15 4.68
CA ASP A 24 -10.17 2.27 5.34
C ASP A 24 -10.75 1.86 6.69
N ARG A 25 -10.97 2.85 7.56
CA ARG A 25 -11.54 2.62 8.89
C ARG A 25 -12.96 2.04 8.83
N GLU A 26 -13.75 2.47 7.86
CA GLU A 26 -15.12 1.98 7.69
C GLU A 26 -15.14 0.52 7.22
N ASP A 27 -14.26 0.17 6.27
CA ASP A 27 -14.03 -1.21 5.81
C ASP A 27 -13.52 -2.13 6.93
N ALA A 28 -12.62 -1.63 7.78
CA ALA A 28 -12.14 -2.38 8.95
C ALA A 28 -13.25 -2.65 9.97
N VAL A 29 -14.15 -1.68 10.19
CA VAL A 29 -15.27 -1.82 11.11
C VAL A 29 -16.30 -2.80 10.56
N THR A 30 -16.63 -2.76 9.27
CA THR A 30 -17.59 -3.70 8.66
C THR A 30 -17.05 -5.13 8.69
N GLN A 31 -15.77 -5.34 8.40
CA GLN A 31 -15.12 -6.64 8.50
C GLN A 31 -15.09 -7.15 9.95
N ALA A 32 -14.72 -6.28 10.91
CA ALA A 32 -14.75 -6.63 12.33
C ALA A 32 -16.16 -6.97 12.83
N GLU A 33 -17.18 -6.22 12.40
CA GLU A 33 -18.59 -6.53 12.68
C GLU A 33 -19.00 -7.87 12.10
N GLN A 34 -18.60 -8.18 10.86
CA GLN A 34 -18.92 -9.44 10.21
C GLN A 34 -18.33 -10.64 10.95
N ILE A 35 -17.10 -10.52 11.46
CA ILE A 35 -16.44 -11.56 12.25
C ILE A 35 -17.20 -11.80 13.57
N TYR A 36 -17.59 -10.74 14.27
CA TYR A 36 -18.34 -10.86 15.52
C TYR A 36 -19.77 -11.38 15.31
N ARG A 37 -20.47 -10.94 14.27
CA ARG A 37 -21.78 -11.49 13.90
C ARG A 37 -21.70 -12.97 13.54
N SER A 38 -20.65 -13.37 12.81
CA SER A 38 -20.45 -14.78 12.43
C SER A 38 -20.12 -15.64 13.65
N ARG A 39 -19.37 -15.11 14.62
CA ARG A 39 -19.01 -15.81 15.85
C ARG A 39 -20.20 -15.95 16.81
N ASP A 40 -20.98 -14.90 17.00
CA ASP A 40 -22.15 -14.93 17.87
C ASP A 40 -23.31 -15.75 17.27
N ASN A 41 -23.38 -15.85 15.93
CA ASN A 41 -24.28 -16.79 15.24
C ASN A 41 -23.72 -18.23 15.16
N SER A 42 -22.47 -18.48 15.58
CA SER A 42 -21.82 -19.79 15.49
C SER A 42 -21.97 -20.65 16.74
N GLU A 43 -22.52 -20.15 17.85
CA GLU A 43 -22.80 -20.98 19.04
C GLU A 43 -24.08 -21.81 18.92
N GLY A 44 -24.81 -21.71 17.81
CA GLY A 44 -25.89 -22.61 17.45
C GLY A 44 -25.97 -22.77 15.95
N TYR A 45 -25.30 -23.79 15.40
CA TYR A 45 -25.41 -24.30 14.02
C TYR A 45 -25.70 -23.26 12.92
N PRO A 46 -24.73 -22.93 12.03
CA PRO A 46 -25.03 -22.09 10.89
C PRO A 46 -25.86 -22.90 9.89
N THR A 47 -27.17 -22.74 9.98
CA THR A 47 -28.08 -23.13 8.90
C THR A 47 -27.81 -22.15 7.75
N VAL A 48 -27.11 -22.63 6.73
CA VAL A 48 -26.78 -21.90 5.49
C VAL A 48 -28.06 -21.68 4.66
N LYS A 49 -29.03 -20.94 5.20
CA LYS A 49 -30.38 -20.79 4.62
C LYS A 49 -30.95 -19.37 4.68
N GLU A 50 -30.13 -18.33 4.75
CA GLU A 50 -30.63 -16.94 4.74
C GLU A 50 -30.13 -16.11 3.55
N SER A 51 -30.12 -16.73 2.36
CA SER A 51 -30.06 -16.01 1.07
C SER A 51 -31.31 -16.21 0.21
N ALA A 52 -32.41 -16.74 0.77
CA ALA A 52 -33.65 -16.98 0.02
C ALA A 52 -34.87 -16.47 0.80
N ARG A 53 -34.99 -15.15 0.95
CA ARG A 53 -36.30 -14.52 1.08
C ARG A 53 -36.77 -14.16 -0.33
N PHE A 54 -37.28 -15.16 -1.05
CA PHE A 54 -38.14 -14.98 -2.20
C PHE A 54 -39.48 -15.63 -1.87
N ASP A 55 -40.52 -14.85 -2.08
CA ASP A 55 -41.91 -15.08 -1.69
C ASP A 55 -42.55 -16.26 -2.47
N GLY A 56 -43.54 -16.91 -1.86
CA GLY A 56 -44.56 -17.68 -2.58
C GLY A 56 -44.26 -19.14 -2.96
N SER A 57 -44.62 -20.07 -2.07
CA SER A 57 -45.25 -21.37 -2.35
C SER A 57 -44.80 -22.17 -3.59
N GLN A 58 -43.91 -23.16 -3.42
CA GLN A 58 -44.05 -24.47 -4.06
C GLN A 58 -43.39 -25.57 -3.22
N GLN A 59 -44.17 -26.61 -2.91
CA GLN A 59 -43.65 -27.93 -2.54
C GLN A 59 -42.71 -28.38 -3.66
N HIS A 60 -41.42 -28.50 -3.37
CA HIS A 60 -40.50 -29.23 -4.23
C HIS A 60 -39.82 -30.32 -3.43
N ASN A 61 -40.04 -31.54 -3.91
CA ASN A 61 -39.42 -32.78 -3.48
C ASN A 61 -37.92 -32.60 -3.23
N SER A 62 -37.49 -33.00 -2.04
CA SER A 62 -36.11 -33.29 -1.69
C SER A 62 -35.64 -34.54 -2.44
N THR A 63 -35.50 -34.47 -3.76
CA THR A 63 -34.46 -35.22 -4.46
C THR A 63 -33.24 -34.33 -4.43
N GLU A 64 -32.48 -34.42 -3.33
CA GLU A 64 -31.08 -34.04 -3.33
C GLU A 64 -30.43 -34.67 -4.55
N SER A 65 -30.14 -33.84 -5.54
CA SER A 65 -29.33 -34.21 -6.68
C SER A 65 -27.93 -34.46 -6.12
N ALA A 66 -27.70 -35.69 -5.64
CA ALA A 66 -26.40 -36.21 -5.33
C ALA A 66 -25.60 -36.14 -6.63
N MET A 67 -24.89 -35.03 -6.80
CA MET A 67 -24.00 -34.84 -7.93
C MET A 67 -23.02 -36.03 -7.90
N PRO A 68 -22.91 -36.83 -8.97
CA PRO A 68 -22.09 -38.02 -8.94
C PRO A 68 -20.68 -37.62 -8.52
N THR A 69 -20.09 -38.37 -7.58
CA THR A 69 -18.77 -38.10 -7.00
C THR A 69 -17.69 -37.83 -8.06
N GLN A 70 -17.85 -38.44 -9.25
CA GLN A 70 -17.04 -38.17 -10.44
C GLN A 70 -17.06 -36.71 -10.90
N LYS A 71 -18.23 -36.06 -10.92
CA LYS A 71 -18.37 -34.65 -11.31
C LYS A 71 -17.76 -33.70 -10.29
N ILE A 72 -17.81 -34.07 -9.00
CA ILE A 72 -17.11 -33.31 -7.94
C ILE A 72 -15.59 -33.42 -8.13
N GLN A 73 -15.09 -34.62 -8.44
CA GLN A 73 -13.68 -34.84 -8.73
C GLN A 73 -13.23 -34.01 -9.95
N GLU A 74 -14.00 -34.01 -11.05
CA GLU A 74 -13.71 -33.20 -12.23
C GLU A 74 -13.66 -31.69 -11.91
N ILE A 75 -14.61 -31.19 -11.11
CA ILE A 75 -14.61 -29.78 -10.68
C ILE A 75 -13.37 -29.46 -9.85
N LEU A 76 -12.95 -30.35 -8.94
CA LEU A 76 -11.75 -30.17 -8.13
C LEU A 76 -10.48 -30.20 -8.98
N GLU A 77 -10.40 -31.09 -9.96
CA GLU A 77 -9.29 -31.16 -10.91
C GLU A 77 -9.21 -29.89 -11.77
N GLN A 78 -10.35 -29.41 -12.27
CA GLN A 78 -10.42 -28.15 -13.03
C GLN A 78 -10.00 -26.95 -12.18
N ASN A 79 -10.50 -26.85 -10.95
CA ASN A 79 -10.11 -25.79 -10.02
C ASN A 79 -8.62 -25.84 -9.69
N THR A 80 -8.08 -27.04 -9.45
CA THR A 80 -6.64 -27.24 -9.20
C THR A 80 -5.82 -26.81 -10.40
N LYS A 81 -6.21 -27.23 -11.61
CA LYS A 81 -5.54 -26.83 -12.85
C LYS A 81 -5.58 -25.31 -13.06
N PHE A 82 -6.73 -24.68 -12.79
CA PHE A 82 -6.88 -23.24 -12.88
C PHE A 82 -5.97 -22.52 -11.87
N MET A 83 -5.94 -22.95 -10.61
CA MET A 83 -5.07 -22.39 -9.58
C MET A 83 -3.60 -22.55 -9.96
N VAL A 84 -3.17 -23.72 -10.41
CA VAL A 84 -1.78 -23.95 -10.87
C VAL A 84 -1.42 -23.05 -12.05
N ALA A 85 -2.35 -22.85 -13.00
CA ALA A 85 -2.13 -21.93 -14.12
C ALA A 85 -1.97 -20.49 -13.64
N LYS A 86 -2.80 -20.03 -12.70
CA LYS A 86 -2.69 -18.69 -12.12
C LYS A 86 -1.43 -18.48 -11.29
N ILE A 87 -1.00 -19.51 -10.54
CA ILE A 87 0.28 -19.47 -9.83
C ILE A 87 1.44 -19.32 -10.82
N LYS A 88 1.45 -20.05 -11.93
CA LYS A 88 2.47 -19.89 -12.98
C LYS A 88 2.45 -18.50 -13.60
N GLU A 89 1.28 -17.98 -13.95
CA GLU A 89 1.13 -16.62 -14.48
C GLU A 89 1.70 -15.57 -13.51
N PHE A 90 1.46 -15.73 -12.19
CA PHE A 90 2.03 -14.85 -11.19
C PHE A 90 3.55 -15.01 -11.05
N GLN A 91 4.07 -16.24 -11.08
CA GLN A 91 5.52 -16.48 -11.06
C GLN A 91 6.23 -15.81 -12.25
N GLU A 92 5.66 -15.89 -13.45
CA GLU A 92 6.19 -15.22 -14.64
C GLU A 92 6.19 -13.69 -14.49
N LYS A 93 5.10 -13.12 -13.96
CA LYS A 93 5.00 -11.68 -13.68
C LYS A 93 6.01 -11.22 -12.63
N ILE A 94 6.19 -12.00 -11.56
CA ILE A 94 7.18 -11.69 -10.52
C ILE A 94 8.59 -11.73 -11.11
N ALA A 95 8.94 -12.77 -11.86
CA ALA A 95 10.25 -12.88 -12.51
C ALA A 95 10.49 -11.72 -13.49
N PHE A 96 9.46 -11.29 -14.23
CA PHE A 96 9.54 -10.12 -15.09
C PHE A 96 9.85 -8.84 -14.30
N LEU A 97 9.13 -8.58 -13.21
CA LEU A 97 9.34 -7.41 -12.35
C LEU A 97 10.72 -7.42 -11.68
N GLU A 98 11.18 -8.59 -11.20
CA GLU A 98 12.52 -8.76 -10.65
C GLU A 98 13.60 -8.39 -11.67
N ASN A 99 13.44 -8.85 -12.91
CA ASN A 99 14.35 -8.48 -14.00
C ASN A 99 14.31 -6.97 -14.29
N GLU A 100 13.13 -6.35 -14.32
CA GLU A 100 13.00 -4.92 -14.54
C GLU A 100 13.68 -4.10 -13.44
N ILE A 101 13.47 -4.46 -12.17
CA ILE A 101 14.14 -3.84 -11.02
C ILE A 101 15.66 -3.99 -11.13
N ASN A 102 16.16 -5.17 -11.48
CA ASN A 102 17.59 -5.41 -11.64
C ASN A 102 18.18 -4.56 -12.78
N THR A 103 17.47 -4.41 -13.89
CA THR A 103 17.92 -3.54 -15.00
C THR A 103 17.95 -2.07 -14.59
N MET A 104 16.96 -1.59 -13.84
CA MET A 104 16.93 -0.22 -13.33
C MET A 104 18.06 0.03 -12.33
N LYS A 105 18.28 -0.89 -11.40
CA LYS A 105 19.37 -0.81 -10.41
C LYS A 105 20.74 -0.76 -11.11
N THR A 106 20.93 -1.58 -12.14
CA THR A 106 22.16 -1.57 -12.95
C THR A 106 22.33 -0.24 -13.68
N LYS A 107 21.27 0.28 -14.32
CA LYS A 107 21.31 1.59 -15.00
C LYS A 107 21.63 2.74 -14.04
N GLN A 108 21.05 2.74 -12.85
CA GLN A 108 21.32 3.76 -11.82
C GLN A 108 22.77 3.70 -11.32
N GLN A 109 23.31 2.51 -11.08
CA GLN A 109 24.71 2.35 -10.68
C GLN A 109 25.68 2.85 -11.76
N VAL A 110 25.43 2.53 -13.03
CA VAL A 110 26.28 2.99 -14.15
C VAL A 110 26.17 4.52 -14.36
N ALA A 111 24.99 5.10 -14.14
CA ALA A 111 24.80 6.55 -14.23
C ALA A 111 25.57 7.31 -13.13
N ALA A 112 25.61 6.78 -11.90
CA ALA A 112 26.35 7.38 -10.79
C ALA A 112 27.87 7.38 -11.04
N VAL A 113 28.42 6.30 -11.61
CA VAL A 113 29.86 6.20 -11.93
C VAL A 113 30.25 7.15 -13.06
N ARG A 114 29.39 7.39 -14.07
CA ARG A 114 29.69 8.33 -15.16
C ARG A 114 29.75 9.79 -14.73
N GLN A 115 29.04 10.19 -13.68
CA GLN A 115 29.12 11.56 -13.17
C GLN A 115 30.44 11.84 -12.43
N GLN A 116 31.07 10.83 -11.84
CA GLN A 116 32.32 11.03 -11.10
C GLN A 116 33.55 11.16 -12.01
N VAL A 117 33.55 10.54 -13.20
CA VAL A 117 34.70 10.60 -14.13
C VAL A 117 34.70 11.89 -14.98
N ALA A 118 33.58 12.60 -15.08
CA ALA A 118 33.49 13.85 -15.86
C ALA A 118 33.91 15.11 -15.09
N GLN A 119 34.20 15.01 -13.79
CA GLN A 119 34.49 16.17 -12.93
C GLN A 119 35.98 16.31 -12.54
N GLU A 120 36.84 15.37 -12.96
CA GLU A 120 38.28 15.38 -12.64
C GLU A 120 39.20 15.91 -13.76
N SER A 121 38.65 16.36 -14.90
CA SER A 121 39.46 16.82 -16.05
C SER A 121 39.62 18.34 -16.19
N SER A 122 39.24 19.14 -15.20
CA SER A 122 39.46 20.60 -15.23
C SER A 122 40.38 21.06 -14.11
N ALA A 123 41.67 20.84 -14.27
CA ALA A 123 42.71 21.63 -13.63
C ALA A 123 43.46 22.43 -14.71
N PRO A 124 43.57 23.76 -14.54
CA PRO A 124 44.91 24.30 -14.40
C PRO A 124 45.04 25.17 -13.16
N SER A 125 46.07 24.83 -12.39
CA SER A 125 46.62 25.59 -11.28
C SER A 125 47.16 26.94 -11.78
N GLN A 126 46.72 28.06 -11.20
CA GLN A 126 47.59 29.23 -10.99
C GLN A 126 47.23 29.96 -9.69
N GLN A 127 48.28 30.26 -8.95
CA GLN A 127 48.36 31.00 -7.69
C GLN A 127 47.89 32.45 -7.84
N GLN A 128 47.22 33.02 -6.82
CA GLN A 128 47.70 34.23 -6.13
C GLN A 128 46.84 34.63 -4.93
N GLU A 129 47.52 35.00 -3.85
CA GLU A 129 46.99 35.56 -2.60
C GLU A 129 46.40 36.97 -2.77
N ARG A 130 45.31 37.27 -2.05
CA ARG A 130 45.21 38.41 -1.11
C ARG A 130 43.86 38.45 -0.36
N PRO A 131 43.82 38.89 0.91
CA PRO A 131 42.60 39.12 1.66
C PRO A 131 42.12 40.58 1.52
N ARG A 132 40.83 40.81 1.21
CA ARG A 132 40.11 42.05 1.53
C ARG A 132 38.60 41.89 1.42
N GLU A 133 37.92 42.57 2.35
CA GLU A 133 36.49 42.56 2.64
C GLU A 133 35.59 43.05 1.50
N GLN A 134 34.37 42.49 1.51
CA GLN A 134 33.06 43.04 1.13
C GLN A 134 32.92 43.81 -0.20
N GLN A 135 32.11 43.27 -1.12
CA GLN A 135 30.79 43.84 -1.48
C GLN A 135 30.07 43.01 -2.54
N PHE A 136 28.74 43.11 -2.48
CA PHE A 136 27.72 42.48 -3.31
C PHE A 136 27.85 42.75 -4.82
N ALA A 137 27.53 41.75 -5.64
CA ALA A 137 26.83 41.97 -6.92
C ALA A 137 26.12 40.68 -7.39
N SER A 138 24.83 40.84 -7.65
CA SER A 138 23.87 39.81 -8.08
C SER A 138 23.81 39.66 -9.61
N ALA A 139 23.50 38.45 -10.09
CA ALA A 139 22.80 38.19 -11.35
C ALA A 139 22.10 36.82 -11.23
N LYS A 140 20.76 36.76 -11.08
CA LYS A 140 19.72 36.60 -12.14
C LYS A 140 20.00 35.37 -13.02
N GLU A 141 19.09 34.43 -13.28
CA GLU A 141 17.63 34.38 -13.28
C GLU A 141 17.24 32.90 -13.45
N THR A 142 16.31 32.37 -12.66
CA THR A 142 15.27 31.49 -13.20
C THR A 142 13.96 31.86 -12.53
N ALA A 143 13.19 32.68 -13.22
CA ALA A 143 11.78 32.83 -12.96
C ALA A 143 11.12 31.48 -13.27
N SER A 144 10.81 30.69 -12.25
CA SER A 144 9.89 29.56 -12.38
C SER A 144 8.88 29.61 -11.23
N ASN A 145 7.66 30.01 -11.57
CA ASN A 145 6.41 29.76 -10.83
C ASN A 145 6.50 29.90 -9.30
N MET A 146 6.33 31.12 -8.79
CA MET A 146 5.91 31.31 -7.40
C MET A 146 4.50 30.75 -7.23
N HIS A 147 4.39 29.52 -6.72
CA HIS A 147 3.12 28.96 -6.29
C HIS A 147 2.67 29.76 -5.04
N PRO A 148 1.38 30.09 -4.83
CA PRO A 148 0.91 30.77 -3.62
C PRO A 148 1.12 29.96 -2.31
N ARG A 149 1.78 28.79 -2.38
CA ARG A 149 2.22 27.96 -1.23
C ARG A 149 3.73 28.02 -0.98
N SER A 150 4.53 28.52 -1.91
CA SER A 150 5.97 28.68 -1.75
C SER A 150 6.27 30.14 -1.38
N GLY A 151 6.20 30.45 -0.08
CA GLY A 151 6.74 31.71 0.43
C GLY A 151 8.27 31.72 0.31
N ASN A 152 8.87 32.91 0.27
CA ASN A 152 10.33 33.09 0.26
C ASN A 152 10.91 32.82 1.67
N TYR A 153 10.84 31.57 2.12
CA TYR A 153 11.46 31.17 3.38
C TYR A 153 12.97 31.11 3.22
N THR A 154 13.67 31.75 4.13
CA THR A 154 15.11 31.62 4.30
C THR A 154 15.41 30.49 5.28
N ASP A 155 16.63 29.96 5.28
CA ASP A 155 17.03 28.89 6.21
C ASP A 155 16.90 29.32 7.70
N GLN A 156 16.82 30.63 7.98
CA GLN A 156 16.56 31.15 9.32
C GLN A 156 15.07 31.14 9.72
N ASP A 157 14.15 31.02 8.77
CA ASP A 157 12.70 31.02 9.02
C ASP A 157 12.18 29.64 9.48
N VAL A 158 12.96 28.56 9.30
CA VAL A 158 12.59 27.19 9.68
C VAL A 158 13.53 26.66 10.76
N SER A 159 13.17 26.89 12.02
CA SER A 159 13.86 26.28 13.17
C SER A 159 13.29 24.89 13.47
N ILE A 160 14.07 23.85 13.18
CA ILE A 160 13.70 22.44 13.39
C ILE A 160 13.33 22.17 14.87
N GLU A 161 14.00 22.85 15.81
CA GLU A 161 13.74 22.74 17.26
C GLU A 161 12.30 23.09 17.65
N LYS A 162 11.65 24.01 16.93
CA LYS A 162 10.27 24.43 17.21
C LYS A 162 9.24 23.34 16.89
N PHE A 163 9.56 22.43 15.95
CA PHE A 163 8.69 21.31 15.59
C PHE A 163 8.71 20.17 16.61
N PHE A 164 9.85 19.92 17.25
CA PHE A 164 9.99 18.82 18.21
C PHE A 164 9.37 19.14 19.58
N TYR A 165 9.30 20.42 19.97
CA TYR A 165 8.79 20.81 21.29
C TYR A 165 7.28 21.13 21.34
N MET A 166 6.59 21.26 20.20
CA MET A 166 5.13 21.52 20.19
C MET A 166 4.25 20.27 20.35
N GLY A 167 4.83 19.07 20.40
CA GLY A 167 4.10 17.80 20.57
C GLY A 167 3.80 17.37 22.01
N HIS A 168 4.15 18.19 23.01
CA HIS A 168 3.95 17.89 24.45
C HIS A 168 3.02 18.87 25.16
N LYS A 169 1.82 19.10 24.61
CA LYS A 169 0.69 19.70 25.34
C LYS A 169 -0.60 18.98 25.03
#